data_AF-A0A164BRI9-F1
#
_entry.id   AF-A0A164BRI9-F1
#
_cell.length_a   1.000
_cell.length_b   1.000
_cell.length_c   1.000
_cell.angle_alpha   90.00
_cell.angle_beta   90.00
_cell.angle_gamma   90.00
#
_symmetry.space_group_name_H-M   'P 1'
#
loop_
_entity.id
_entity.type
_entity.pdbx_description
1 polymer ?
#
loop_
_entity_poly.entity_id
_entity_poly.type
_entity_poly.pdbx_seq_one_letter_code
_entity_poly.pdbx_strand_id
1 'polypeptide(L)' 'MQLEVHVKPGSRKGPLVDDTGDVLVVYVRERAVDGAANEGVVRVVAEHFGVAPRRVTILRGHTSRRKRLELAD' A
#
# COMPACT_ATOMS: atom_id res chain seq x y z
N MET A 1 -2.47 10.17 -10.12
CA MET A 1 -3.74 9.56 -9.63
C MET A 1 -3.68 9.34 -8.11
N GLN A 2 -4.77 9.54 -7.37
CA GLN A 2 -4.81 9.27 -5.92
C GLN A 2 -5.65 8.03 -5.59
N LEU A 3 -5.21 7.27 -4.59
CA LEU A 3 -5.80 5.99 -4.18
C LEU A 3 -6.10 6.01 -2.68
N GLU A 4 -7.25 5.46 -2.30
CA GLU A 4 -7.52 5.08 -0.92
C GLU A 4 -7.11 3.62 -0.68
N VAL A 5 -6.34 3.40 0.39
CA VAL A 5 -5.74 2.09 0.68
C VAL A 5 -6.00 1.68 2.13
N HIS A 6 -6.52 0.47 2.32
CA HIS A 6 -6.61 -0.18 3.62
C HIS A 6 -5.55 -1.27 3.76
N VAL A 7 -4.59 -1.06 4.65
CA VAL A 7 -3.45 -1.93 4.87
C VAL A 7 -3.75 -2.99 5.93
N LYS A 8 -3.40 -4.24 5.62
CA LYS A 8 -3.45 -5.40 6.52
C LYS A 8 -2.02 -5.92 6.77
N PRO A 9 -1.27 -5.31 7.71
CA PRO A 9 0.10 -5.69 8.01
C PRO A 9 0.18 -7.03 8.75
N GLY A 10 1.31 -7.74 8.61
CA GLY A 10 1.52 -9.06 9.21
C GLY A 10 0.59 -10.15 8.66
N SER A 11 -0.03 -9.92 7.51
CA SER A 11 -1.01 -10.86 6.95
C SER A 11 -0.32 -12.03 6.28
N ARG A 12 -0.78 -13.24 6.60
CA ARG A 12 -0.34 -14.46 5.90
C ARG A 12 -0.81 -14.56 4.44
N LYS A 13 -1.59 -13.60 3.97
CA LYS A 13 -2.03 -13.50 2.56
C LYS A 13 -1.10 -12.65 1.69
N GLY A 14 -0.32 -11.74 2.28
CA GLY A 14 0.50 -10.80 1.52
C GLY A 14 1.68 -11.46 0.77
N PRO A 15 2.31 -10.81 -0.22
CA PRO A 15 1.82 -9.62 -0.91
C PRO A 15 0.55 -9.94 -1.70
N LEU A 16 -0.52 -9.16 -1.48
CA LEU A 16 -1.81 -9.31 -2.19
C LEU A 16 -2.54 -7.96 -2.20
N VAL A 17 -3.24 -7.68 -3.30
CA VAL A 17 -4.17 -6.55 -3.43
C VAL A 17 -5.55 -7.11 -3.75
N ASP A 18 -6.54 -6.77 -2.92
CA ASP A 18 -7.95 -6.88 -3.29
C ASP A 18 -8.43 -5.49 -3.72
N ASP A 19 -8.77 -5.34 -5.00
CA ASP A 19 -9.29 -4.10 -5.57
C ASP A 19 -10.82 -4.16 -5.63
N THR A 20 -11.49 -3.27 -4.89
CA THR A 20 -12.96 -3.16 -4.88
C THR A 20 -13.48 -1.97 -5.70
N GLY A 21 -12.63 -1.30 -6.48
CA GLY A 21 -12.95 -0.11 -7.27
C GLY A 21 -12.88 1.21 -6.50
N ASP A 22 -13.40 1.23 -5.27
CA ASP A 22 -13.39 2.44 -4.41
C ASP A 22 -12.16 2.51 -3.49
N VAL A 23 -11.69 1.35 -3.02
CA VAL A 23 -10.58 1.22 -2.05
C VAL A 23 -9.77 -0.02 -2.39
N LEU A 24 -8.44 0.09 -2.29
CA LEU A 24 -7.54 -1.06 -2.35
C LEU A 24 -7.31 -1.63 -0.96
N VAL A 25 -7.56 -2.93 -0.77
CA VAL A 25 -7.13 -3.63 0.44
C VAL A 25 -5.78 -4.29 0.17
N VAL A 26 -4.73 -3.80 0.84
CA VAL A 26 -3.35 -4.22 0.60
C VAL A 26 -2.86 -5.06 1.78
N TYR A 27 -2.52 -6.31 1.50
CA TYR A 27 -1.98 -7.24 2.49
C TYR A 27 -0.46 -7.30 2.35
N VAL A 28 0.23 -7.03 3.46
CA VAL A 28 1.70 -7.07 3.52
C VAL A 28 2.15 -8.04 4.60
N ARG A 29 3.29 -8.71 4.38
CA ARG A 29 3.87 -9.66 5.36
C ARG A 29 4.55 -8.92 6.49
N GLU A 30 5.07 -7.75 6.18
CA GLU A 30 5.72 -6.82 7.07
C GLU A 30 4.76 -6.41 8.19
N ARG A 31 5.26 -6.43 9.42
CA ARG A 31 4.51 -5.93 10.57
C ARG A 31 4.52 -4.40 10.54
N ALA A 32 3.54 -3.78 11.23
CA ALA A 32 3.49 -2.33 11.39
C ALA A 32 4.49 -1.85 12.46
N VAL A 33 5.77 -2.18 12.28
CA VAL A 33 6.90 -1.75 13.11
C VAL A 33 7.87 -1.00 12.21
N ASP A 34 8.48 0.07 12.74
CA ASP A 34 9.58 0.81 12.11
C ASP A 34 9.36 1.19 10.63
N GLY A 35 8.11 1.46 10.24
CA GLY A 35 7.77 1.83 8.86
C GLY A 35 7.82 0.69 7.84
N ALA A 36 8.14 -0.55 8.21
CA ALA A 36 8.25 -1.69 7.28
C ALA A 36 6.95 -1.95 6.50
N ALA A 37 5.79 -1.79 7.15
CA ALA A 37 4.50 -1.89 6.46
C ALA A 37 4.29 -0.79 5.40
N ASN A 38 4.91 0.39 5.55
CA ASN A 38 4.81 1.46 4.56
C ASN A 38 5.58 1.08 3.29
N GLU A 39 6.81 0.57 3.44
CA GLU A 39 7.62 0.09 2.33
C GLU A 39 6.96 -1.09 1.61
N GLY A 40 6.42 -2.05 2.38
CA GLY A 40 5.66 -3.17 1.83
C GLY A 40 4.46 -2.71 1.01
N VAL A 41 3.70 -1.72 1.49
CA VAL A 41 2.54 -1.18 0.75
C VAL A 41 2.98 -0.50 -0.55
N VAL A 42 4.01 0.34 -0.48
CA VAL A 42 4.55 1.03 -1.67
C VAL A 42 4.96 0.02 -2.74
N ARG A 43 5.67 -1.03 -2.35
CA ARG A 43 6.08 -2.10 -3.27
C ARG A 43 4.89 -2.83 -3.88
N VAL A 44 3.96 -3.31 -3.04
CA VAL A 44 2.83 -4.11 -3.50
C VAL A 44 1.92 -3.31 -4.43
N VAL A 45 1.69 -2.03 -4.12
CA VAL A 45 0.92 -1.13 -4.99
C VAL A 45 1.67 -0.86 -6.29
N ALA A 46 2.98 -0.61 -6.24
CA ALA A 46 3.78 -0.40 -7.45
C ALA A 46 3.74 -1.61 -8.39
N GLU A 47 3.90 -2.81 -7.84
CA GLU A 47 3.81 -4.07 -8.57
C GLU A 47 2.42 -4.27 -9.18
N HIS A 48 1.34 -3.96 -8.45
CA HIS A 48 -0.04 -4.10 -8.93
C HIS A 48 -0.35 -3.18 -10.13
N PHE A 49 0.15 -1.94 -10.12
CA PHE A 49 -0.07 -0.99 -11.21
C PHE A 49 1.04 -1.00 -12.28
N GLY A 50 2.07 -1.84 -12.14
CA GLY A 50 3.18 -1.92 -13.10
C GLY A 50 4.06 -0.67 -13.16
N VAL A 51 4.15 0.10 -12.07
CA VAL A 51 4.94 1.34 -11.98
C VAL A 51 6.17 1.15 -11.10
N ALA A 52 7.14 2.06 -11.21
CA ALA A 52 8.29 2.05 -10.31
C ALA A 52 7.87 2.44 -8.87
N PRO A 53 8.43 1.84 -7.81
CA PRO A 53 8.09 2.19 -6.41
C PRO A 53 8.25 3.68 -6.09
N ARG A 54 9.21 4.37 -6.72
CA ARG A 54 9.42 5.82 -6.56
C ARG A 54 8.25 6.68 -7.07
N ARG A 55 7.36 6.12 -7.89
CA ARG A 55 6.14 6.77 -8.39
C ARG A 55 4.99 6.62 -7.40
N VAL A 56 5.16 5.83 -6.33
CA VAL A 56 4.15 5.58 -5.31
C VAL A 56 4.54 6.32 -4.03
N THR A 57 3.72 7.30 -3.64
CA THR A 57 3.97 8.09 -2.43
C THR A 57 2.81 7.96 -1.47
N ILE A 58 3.08 7.73 -0.18
CA ILE A 58 2.06 7.83 0.87
C ILE A 58 1.90 9.31 1.21
N LEU A 59 0.74 9.89 0.88
CA LEU A 59 0.42 11.29 1.19
C LEU A 59 -0.07 11.45 2.64
N ARG A 60 -0.84 10.48 3.13
CA ARG A 60 -1.41 10.49 4.49
C ARG A 60 -1.50 9.08 5.07
N GLY A 61 -1.51 9.00 6.41
CA GLY A 61 -1.74 7.77 7.15
C GLY A 61 -0.47 6.93 7.39
N HIS A 62 0.72 7.53 7.48
CA HIS A 62 1.97 6.81 7.75
C HIS A 62 1.90 5.90 9.00
N THR A 63 1.17 6.32 10.03
CA THR A 63 0.92 5.57 11.28
C THR A 63 -0.43 4.85 11.32
N SER A 64 -1.25 5.01 10.27
CA SER A 64 -2.59 4.42 10.17
C SER A 64 -2.63 3.25 9.18
N ARG A 65 -3.58 2.35 9.39
CA ARG A 65 -3.93 1.29 8.41
C ARG A 65 -4.70 1.84 7.22
N ARG A 66 -5.36 2.99 7.35
CA ARG A 66 -5.96 3.69 6.21
C ARG A 66 -4.98 4.72 5.69
N LYS A 67 -4.61 4.61 4.43
CA LYS A 67 -3.62 5.45 3.76
C LYS A 67 -4.21 6.09 2.52
N ARG A 68 -3.72 7.30 2.20
CA ARG A 68 -3.94 7.93 0.90
C ARG A 68 -2.62 7.90 0.16
N LEU A 69 -2.60 7.29 -1.01
CA LEU A 69 -1.43 7.17 -1.85
C LEU A 69 -1.60 8.01 -3.12
N GLU A 70 -0.47 8.45 -3.66
CA GLU A 70 -0.38 9.04 -4.99
C GLU A 70 0.45 8.14 -5.89
N LEU A 71 -0.06 7.91 -7.10
CA LEU A 71 0.66 7.38 -8.23
C LEU A 71 0.96 8.52 -9.18
N ALA A 72 2.23 8.83 -9.37
CA ALA A 72 2.66 9.82 -10.35
C ALA A 72 2.91 9.12 -11.72
N ASP A 73 2.70 9.83 -12.83
CA ASP A 73 2.96 9.40 -14.24
C ASP A 73 4.42 9.00 -14.62
#